data_AF-A0A453KH84-F1
#
_entry.id   AF-A0A453KH84-F1
#
_cell.length_a   1.000
_cell.length_b   1.000
_cell.length_c   1.000
_cell.angle_alpha   90.00
_cell.angle_beta   90.00
_cell.angle_gamma   90.00
#
_symmetry.space_group_name_H-M   'P 1'
#
loop_
_entity.id
_entity.type
_entity.pdbx_description
1 polymer ?
#
loop_
_entity_poly.entity_id
_entity_poly.type
_entity_poly.pdbx_seq_one_letter_code
_entity_poly.pdbx_strand_id
1 'polypeptide(L)'
;DIRVKEPTLESLCRGKKVYEPARFMTVNTAISQLLEVEELHGGSAYGPDSLCMGVARLGSDDQKIVAGPMKKLLDVDFGPPLHCLIIVGETHPVEQEMLEFYMIK
;
A
#
# COMPACT_ATOMS: atom_id res chain seq x y z
N ASP A 1 -8.09 1.55 -0.55
CA ASP A 1 -9.30 1.94 0.21
C ASP A 1 -9.25 3.43 0.49
N ILE A 2 -10.31 4.16 0.12
CA ILE A 2 -10.45 5.61 0.35
C ILE A 2 -11.84 5.83 0.93
N ARG A 3 -11.90 6.33 2.16
CA ARG A 3 -13.14 6.64 2.86
C ARG A 3 -13.24 8.14 3.01
N VAL A 4 -14.23 8.74 2.37
CA VAL A 4 -14.45 10.19 2.40
C VAL A 4 -15.94 10.44 2.60
N LYS A 5 -16.30 11.28 3.57
CA LYS A 5 -17.69 11.61 3.89
C LYS A 5 -18.55 10.37 4.19
N GLU A 6 -17.98 9.35 4.85
CA GLU A 6 -18.75 8.24 5.38
C GLU A 6 -19.44 8.68 6.69
N PRO A 7 -20.77 8.50 6.82
CA PRO A 7 -21.47 8.83 8.05
C PRO A 7 -21.17 7.80 9.13
N THR A 8 -21.01 8.24 10.39
CA THR A 8 -20.81 7.29 11.50
C THR A 8 -22.07 6.44 11.72
N LEU A 9 -21.91 5.20 12.21
CA LEU A 9 -23.05 4.33 12.53
C LEU A 9 -24.01 5.02 13.52
N GLU A 10 -23.47 5.70 14.53
CA GLU A 10 -24.25 6.48 15.49
C GLU A 10 -25.04 7.62 14.81
N SER A 11 -24.43 8.30 13.84
CA SER A 11 -25.06 9.38 13.07
C SER A 11 -26.20 8.86 12.20
N LEU A 12 -26.00 7.72 11.54
CA LEU A 12 -27.05 7.02 10.79
C LEU A 12 -28.22 6.64 11.70
N CYS A 13 -27.96 6.03 12.86
CA CYS A 13 -28.99 5.63 13.82
C CYS A 13 -29.78 6.82 14.40
N ARG A 14 -29.18 8.01 14.48
CA ARG A 14 -29.79 9.22 15.05
C ARG A 14 -30.27 10.24 14.02
N GLY A 15 -30.19 9.91 12.72
CA GLY A 15 -30.56 10.83 11.63
C GLY A 15 -29.72 12.10 11.56
N LYS A 16 -28.54 12.12 12.19
CA LYS A 16 -27.59 13.25 12.14
C LYS A 16 -26.59 13.02 11.01
N LYS A 17 -26.10 14.08 10.38
CA LYS A 17 -25.09 13.99 9.32
C LYS A 17 -23.73 14.40 9.87
N VAL A 18 -23.12 13.52 10.67
CA VAL A 18 -21.71 13.67 11.08
C VAL A 18 -20.89 12.65 10.30
N TYR A 19 -19.84 13.14 9.65
CA TYR A 19 -18.97 12.36 8.77
C TYR A 19 -17.63 12.10 9.44
N GLU A 20 -17.08 10.92 9.19
CA GLU A 20 -15.73 10.58 9.61
C GLU A 20 -14.68 11.36 8.81
N PRO A 21 -13.50 11.61 9.40
CA PRO A 21 -12.38 12.21 8.68
C PRO A 21 -11.95 11.32 7.51
N ALA A 22 -11.44 11.94 6.45
CA ALA A 22 -10.99 11.21 5.27
C ALA A 22 -9.84 10.26 5.62
N ARG A 23 -9.97 8.98 5.25
CA ARG A 23 -8.93 7.96 5.45
C ARG A 23 -8.50 7.37 4.12
N PHE A 24 -7.19 7.30 3.92
CA PHE A 24 -6.56 6.72 2.75
C PHE A 24 -5.66 5.57 3.20
N MET A 25 -5.79 4.43 2.53
CA MET A 25 -4.96 3.27 2.83
C MET A 25 -3.50 3.50 2.44
N THR A 26 -2.57 3.12 3.32
CA THR A 26 -1.13 3.20 3.05
C THR A 26 -0.60 1.91 2.43
N VAL A 27 0.61 1.97 1.85
CA VAL A 27 1.34 0.77 1.40
C VAL A 27 1.54 -0.21 2.54
N ASN A 28 1.92 0.28 3.73
CA ASN A 28 2.18 -0.53 4.91
C ASN A 28 0.92 -1.32 5.32
N THR A 29 -0.24 -0.65 5.39
CA THR A 29 -1.52 -1.32 5.70
C THR A 29 -1.88 -2.37 4.65
N ALA A 30 -1.68 -2.06 3.37
CA ALA A 30 -1.95 -3.02 2.30
C ALA A 30 -1.07 -4.27 2.43
N ILE A 31 0.24 -4.11 2.65
CA ILE A 31 1.16 -5.24 2.84
C ILE A 31 0.78 -6.06 4.08
N SER A 32 0.51 -5.41 5.22
CA SER A 32 0.10 -6.11 6.45
C SER A 32 -1.14 -6.96 6.24
N GLN A 33 -2.17 -6.43 5.58
CA GLN A 33 -3.42 -7.15 5.31
C GLN A 33 -3.20 -8.32 4.34
N LEU A 34 -2.38 -8.13 3.30
CA LEU A 34 -2.06 -9.20 2.36
C LEU A 34 -1.33 -10.35 3.09
N LEU A 35 -0.30 -10.06 3.89
CA LEU A 35 0.42 -11.08 4.65
C LEU A 35 -0.47 -11.81 5.66
N GLU A 36 -1.38 -11.10 6.34
CA GLU A 36 -2.37 -11.70 7.25
C GLU A 36 -3.33 -12.65 6.50
N VAL A 37 -3.84 -12.24 5.33
CA VAL A 37 -4.72 -13.08 4.51
C VAL A 37 -4.01 -14.34 4.05
N GLU A 38 -2.74 -14.21 3.64
CA GLU A 38 -1.91 -15.32 3.19
C GLU A 38 -1.61 -16.30 4.32
N GLU A 39 -1.32 -15.81 5.53
CA GLU A 39 -1.15 -16.65 6.73
C GLU A 39 -2.42 -17.43 7.08
N LEU A 40 -3.60 -16.81 6.91
CA LEU A 40 -4.89 -17.43 7.23
C LEU A 40 -5.36 -18.46 6.19
N HIS A 41 -5.18 -18.18 4.90
CA HIS A 41 -5.79 -18.98 3.83
C HIS A 41 -4.81 -19.94 3.15
N GLY A 42 -3.50 -19.66 3.17
CA GLY A 42 -2.45 -20.48 2.55
C GLY A 42 -2.65 -20.64 1.03
N GLY A 43 -2.17 -19.67 0.25
CA GLY A 43 -2.29 -19.65 -1.22
C GLY A 43 -0.96 -19.65 -1.98
N SER A 44 0.16 -19.39 -1.29
CA SER A 44 1.52 -19.24 -1.82
C SER A 44 1.66 -18.22 -2.96
N ALA A 45 0.71 -17.28 -3.10
CA ALA A 45 0.73 -16.30 -4.19
C ALA A 45 1.81 -15.23 -3.99
N TYR A 46 2.08 -14.89 -2.74
CA TYR A 46 3.12 -13.96 -2.32
C TYR A 46 3.56 -14.30 -0.89
N GLY A 47 4.61 -13.66 -0.42
CA GLY A 47 5.10 -13.83 0.95
C GLY A 47 5.99 -12.68 1.39
N PRO A 48 6.56 -12.75 2.60
CA PRO A 48 7.38 -11.67 3.16
C PRO A 48 8.58 -11.27 2.29
N ASP A 49 9.10 -12.21 1.50
CA ASP A 49 10.23 -12.02 0.59
C ASP A 49 9.83 -11.67 -0.85
N SER A 50 8.53 -11.64 -1.17
CA SER A 50 8.05 -11.24 -2.49
C SER A 50 8.45 -9.80 -2.80
N LEU A 51 8.97 -9.59 -4.00
CA LEU A 51 9.39 -8.28 -4.46
C LEU A 51 8.17 -7.41 -4.74
N CYS A 52 8.19 -6.18 -4.25
CA CYS A 52 7.13 -5.20 -4.38
C CYS A 52 7.68 -3.82 -4.67
N MET A 53 6.81 -2.91 -5.11
CA MET A 53 7.09 -1.49 -5.23
C MET A 53 5.97 -0.68 -4.59
N GLY A 54 6.34 0.13 -3.60
CA GLY A 54 5.47 1.15 -3.04
C GLY A 54 5.67 2.48 -3.77
N VAL A 55 4.55 3.12 -4.13
CA VAL A 55 4.53 4.42 -4.81
C VAL A 55 3.64 5.36 -4.02
N ALA A 56 4.16 6.55 -3.71
CA ALA A 56 3.43 7.60 -3.03
C ALA A 56 3.53 8.92 -3.80
N ARG A 57 2.38 9.59 -3.91
CA ARG A 57 2.23 10.93 -4.51
C ARG A 57 2.85 11.04 -5.91
N LEU A 58 2.56 10.04 -6.75
CA LEU A 58 3.01 9.99 -8.15
C LEU A 58 2.67 11.30 -8.88
N GLY A 59 3.66 11.95 -9.47
CA GLY A 59 3.53 13.22 -10.18
C GLY A 59 3.66 14.48 -9.31
N SER A 60 3.90 14.35 -8.01
CA SER A 60 4.19 15.48 -7.11
C SER A 60 5.69 15.72 -6.94
N ASP A 61 6.07 16.91 -6.48
CA ASP A 61 7.47 17.27 -6.19
C ASP A 61 8.08 16.40 -5.09
N ASP A 62 7.27 15.87 -4.18
CA ASP A 62 7.69 15.02 -3.08
C ASP A 62 7.28 13.54 -3.30
N GLN A 63 7.14 13.12 -4.56
CA GLN A 63 6.92 11.74 -4.95
C GLN A 63 7.96 10.80 -4.31
N LYS A 64 7.50 9.64 -3.85
CA LYS A 64 8.37 8.60 -3.30
C LYS A 64 8.06 7.25 -3.93
N ILE A 65 9.07 6.65 -4.56
CA ILE A 65 9.01 5.29 -5.12
C ILE A 65 10.10 4.46 -4.44
N VAL A 66 9.72 3.31 -3.90
CA VAL A 66 10.65 2.38 -3.25
C VAL A 66 10.29 0.95 -3.64
N ALA A 67 11.26 0.20 -4.14
CA ALA A 67 11.14 -1.22 -4.45
C ALA A 67 11.85 -2.05 -3.39
N GLY A 68 11.35 -3.25 -3.10
CA GLY A 68 11.98 -4.17 -2.16
C GLY A 68 11.05 -5.29 -1.71
N PRO A 69 11.57 -6.24 -0.91
CA PRO A 69 10.76 -7.27 -0.29
C PRO A 69 9.63 -6.67 0.55
N MET A 70 8.45 -7.30 0.54
CA MET A 70 7.28 -6.86 1.34
C MET A 70 7.66 -6.53 2.79
N LYS A 71 8.45 -7.40 3.43
CA LYS A 71 8.90 -7.22 4.82
C LYS A 71 9.70 -5.93 5.04
N LYS A 72 10.53 -5.52 4.07
CA LYS A 72 11.31 -4.27 4.16
C LYS A 72 10.44 -3.06 3.91
N LEU A 73 9.47 -3.16 2.99
CA LEU A 73 8.57 -2.05 2.67
C LEU A 73 7.61 -1.71 3.81
N LEU A 74 7.33 -2.66 4.73
CA LEU A 74 6.55 -2.39 5.94
C LEU A 74 7.17 -1.32 6.84
N ASP A 75 8.50 -1.20 6.86
CA ASP A 75 9.22 -0.24 7.70
C ASP A 75 9.45 1.11 7.02
N VAL A 76 9.05 1.25 5.75
CA VAL A 76 9.25 2.47 4.98
C VAL A 76 8.12 3.46 5.25
N ASP A 77 8.48 4.68 5.63
CA ASP A 77 7.55 5.81 5.64
C ASP A 77 7.40 6.39 4.22
N PHE A 78 6.25 6.15 3.61
CA PHE A 78 5.90 6.67 2.28
C PHE A 78 5.39 8.14 2.32
N GLY A 79 5.16 8.68 3.52
CA GLY A 79 4.64 10.02 3.73
C GLY A 79 3.13 10.11 3.54
N PRO A 80 2.61 11.31 3.20
CA PRO A 80 1.18 11.51 2.97
C PRO A 80 0.64 10.81 1.70
N PRO A 81 -0.68 10.50 1.66
CA PRO A 81 -1.35 9.87 0.53
C PRO A 81 -1.31 10.73 -0.75
N LEU A 82 -1.60 10.20 -1.95
CA LEU A 82 -2.11 8.85 -2.26
C LEU A 82 -1.01 7.81 -2.45
N HIS A 83 -1.29 6.57 -2.02
CA HIS A 83 -0.37 5.45 -2.09
C HIS A 83 -0.87 4.37 -3.05
N CYS A 84 0.06 3.65 -3.68
CA CYS A 84 -0.17 2.47 -4.50
C CYS A 84 0.90 1.41 -4.17
N LEU A 85 0.51 0.13 -4.22
CA LEU A 85 1.40 -1.01 -4.05
C LEU A 85 1.34 -1.85 -5.34
N ILE A 86 2.50 -2.22 -5.84
CA ILE A 86 2.68 -3.10 -6.99
C ILE A 86 3.39 -4.36 -6.50
N ILE A 87 2.83 -5.53 -6.76
CA ILE A 87 3.49 -6.82 -6.52
C ILE A 87 4.18 -7.21 -7.84
N VAL A 88 5.48 -7.46 -7.77
CA VAL A 88 6.29 -7.71 -8.97
C VAL A 88 6.20 -9.19 -9.33
N GLY A 89 5.87 -9.48 -10.60
CA GLY A 89 5.88 -10.82 -11.18
C GLY A 89 7.19 -11.13 -11.89
N GLU A 90 7.11 -11.92 -12.97
CA GLU A 90 8.24 -12.09 -13.87
C GLU A 90 8.50 -10.80 -14.66
N THR A 91 9.78 -10.37 -14.70
CA THR A 91 10.19 -9.11 -15.29
C THR A 91 11.14 -9.31 -16.46
N HIS A 92 11.04 -8.44 -17.46
CA HIS A 92 12.04 -8.32 -18.51
C HIS A 92 13.31 -7.65 -17.95
N PRO A 93 14.52 -7.91 -18.49
CA PRO A 93 15.77 -7.27 -18.00
C PRO A 93 15.70 -5.75 -17.85
N VAL A 94 15.04 -5.05 -18.78
CA VAL A 94 14.85 -3.59 -18.71
C VAL A 94 13.97 -3.17 -17.52
N GLU A 95 12.95 -3.96 -17.17
CA GLU A 95 12.12 -3.70 -15.99
C GLU A 95 12.90 -3.97 -14.70
N GLN A 96 13.76 -4.99 -14.72
CA GLN A 96 14.66 -5.31 -13.61
C GLN A 96 15.65 -4.18 -13.32
N GLU A 97 16.25 -3.61 -14.37
CA GLU A 97 17.13 -2.43 -14.25
C GLU A 97 16.39 -1.24 -13.61
N MET A 98 15.13 -1.02 -14.01
CA MET A 98 14.31 0.05 -13.42
C MET A 98 13.90 -0.24 -11.97
N LEU A 99 13.64 -1.51 -11.62
CA LEU A 99 13.37 -1.92 -10.25
C LEU A 99 14.58 -1.71 -9.35
N GLU A 100 15.77 -2.07 -9.83
CA GLU A 100 17.03 -1.89 -9.11
C GLU A 100 17.33 -0.43 -8.81
N PHE A 101 16.96 0.49 -9.71
CA PHE A 101 17.09 1.93 -9.48
C PHE A 101 16.34 2.41 -8.22
N TYR A 102 15.20 1.80 -7.90
CA TYR A 102 14.38 2.14 -6.72
C TYR A 102 14.55 1.18 -5.55
N MET A 103 15.47 0.21 -5.63
CA MET A 103 15.62 -0.83 -4.63
C MET A 103 16.09 -0.24 -3.30
N ILE A 104 15.39 -0.61 -2.22
CA ILE A 104 15.78 -0.28 -0.85
C ILE A 104 17.10 -0.99 -0.50
N LYS A 105 18.10 -0.20 -0.10
CA LYS A 105 19.42 -0.69 0.32
C LYS A 105 19.32 -1.22 1.75
#